data_AF-A0A8B3FDE3-F1
#
_entry.id   AF-A0A8B3FDE3-F1
#
_cell.length_a   1.000
_cell.length_b   1.000
_cell.length_c   1.000
_cell.angle_alpha   90.00
_cell.angle_beta   90.00
_cell.angle_gamma   90.00
#
_symmetry.space_group_name_H-M   'P 1'
#
loop_
_entity.id
_entity.type
_entity.pdbx_description
1 polymer ?
#
loop_
_entity_poly.entity_id
_entity_poly.type
_entity_poly.pdbx_seq_one_letter_code
_entity_poly.pdbx_strand_id
1 'polypeptide(L)'
;MTEIVKQLISRVSIDSREPNLITNIQNACRKKQAFCFGTDDTRIVLRPLSYYGIPYVVVWLGVSTRKDALTYWLPHVQELTRMAGGRWAEFYTARKGFIRVARRLGFERLPDEFGLMKFKISV
;
A
#
# COMPACT_ATOMS: atom_id res chain seq x y z
N MET A 1 16.66 -0.83 8.20
CA MET A 1 15.92 0.21 7.44
C MET A 1 16.87 1.35 7.11
N THR A 2 17.12 1.58 5.84
CA THR A 2 18.05 2.63 5.38
C THR A 2 17.46 4.04 5.53
N GLU A 3 18.34 5.04 5.53
CA GLU A 3 17.95 6.46 5.61
C GLU A 3 17.10 6.89 4.40
N ILE A 4 17.38 6.33 3.22
CA ILE A 4 16.59 6.59 2.00
C ILE A 4 15.15 6.11 2.17
N VAL A 5 14.94 4.93 2.76
CA VAL A 5 13.58 4.42 3.01
C VAL A 5 12.82 5.36 3.96
N LYS A 6 13.47 5.91 4.99
CA LYS A 6 12.84 6.90 5.88
C LYS A 6 12.42 8.17 5.13
N GLN A 7 13.28 8.68 4.25
CA GLN A 7 12.96 9.84 3.41
C GLN A 7 11.77 9.56 2.48
N LEU A 8 11.71 8.36 1.89
CA LEU A 8 10.56 7.95 1.07
C LEU A 8 9.26 7.90 1.88
N ILE A 9 9.31 7.38 3.11
CA ILE A 9 8.15 7.37 4.02
C ILE A 9 7.70 8.80 4.33
N SER A 10 8.63 9.69 4.67
CA SER A 10 8.31 11.09 4.93
C SER A 10 7.65 11.75 3.73
N ARG A 11 8.11 11.43 2.51
CA ARG A 11 7.49 11.94 1.28
C ARG A 11 6.08 11.41 1.09
N VAL A 12 5.82 10.12 1.35
CA VAL A 12 4.47 9.55 1.29
C VAL A 12 3.54 10.29 2.25
N SER A 13 3.96 10.55 3.50
CA SER A 13 3.17 11.28 4.50
C SER A 13 2.76 12.69 4.02
N ILE A 14 3.67 13.41 3.37
CA ILE A 14 3.41 14.74 2.80
C ILE A 14 2.48 14.63 1.59
N ASP A 15 2.80 13.75 0.64
CA ASP A 15 2.07 13.59 -0.62
C ASP A 15 0.63 13.09 -0.38
N SER A 16 0.41 12.27 0.65
CA SER A 16 -0.92 11.74 1.03
C SER A 16 -1.69 12.65 1.99
N ARG A 17 -1.11 13.79 2.42
CA ARG A 17 -1.67 14.68 3.45
C ARG A 17 -2.00 13.95 4.77
N GLU A 18 -1.22 12.94 5.12
CA GLU A 18 -1.33 12.21 6.38
C GLU A 18 -0.14 12.54 7.30
N PRO A 19 -0.16 13.67 8.03
CA PRO A 19 0.98 14.10 8.86
C PRO A 19 1.31 13.12 10.00
N ASN A 20 0.32 12.33 10.43
CA ASN A 20 0.45 11.34 11.49
C ASN A 20 0.59 9.90 10.97
N LEU A 21 0.91 9.72 9.68
CA LEU A 21 0.93 8.40 9.00
C LEU A 21 1.69 7.35 9.81
N ILE A 22 2.92 7.65 10.25
CA ILE A 22 3.76 6.68 10.96
C ILE A 22 3.19 6.33 12.34
N THR A 23 2.75 7.32 13.10
CA THR A 23 2.11 7.10 14.41
C THR A 23 0.86 6.25 14.25
N ASN A 24 0.05 6.51 13.23
CA ASN A 24 -1.17 5.75 12.93
C ASN A 24 -0.86 4.30 12.56
N ILE A 25 0.13 4.09 11.68
CA ILE A 25 0.61 2.75 11.30
C ILE A 25 1.12 1.99 12.53
N GLN A 26 1.97 2.61 13.35
CA GLN A 26 2.52 1.97 14.55
C GLN A 26 1.41 1.56 15.52
N ASN A 27 0.44 2.44 15.76
CA ASN A 27 -0.69 2.14 16.62
C ASN A 27 -1.57 1.02 16.05
N ALA A 28 -1.84 1.03 14.74
CA ALA A 28 -2.60 -0.03 14.09
C ALA A 28 -1.87 -1.38 14.16
N CYS A 29 -0.55 -1.41 13.93
CA CYS A 29 0.26 -2.62 14.07
C CYS A 29 0.24 -3.16 15.50
N ARG A 30 0.39 -2.31 16.52
CA ARG A 30 0.31 -2.72 17.94
C ARG A 30 -1.06 -3.32 18.29
N LYS A 31 -2.13 -2.79 17.69
CA LYS A 31 -3.50 -3.27 17.86
C LYS A 31 -3.86 -4.46 16.95
N LYS A 32 -2.91 -4.99 16.18
CA LYS A 32 -3.12 -6.07 15.19
C LYS A 32 -4.16 -5.72 14.12
N GLN A 33 -4.28 -4.43 13.80
CA GLN A 33 -5.17 -3.89 12.77
C GLN A 33 -4.44 -3.63 11.44
N ALA A 34 -3.10 -3.67 11.45
CA ALA A 34 -2.26 -3.59 10.27
C ALA A 34 -1.02 -4.47 10.47
N PHE A 35 -0.39 -4.87 9.38
CA PHE A 35 0.76 -5.78 9.37
C PHE A 35 1.88 -5.15 8.55
N CYS A 36 3.06 -5.03 9.16
CA CYS A 36 4.23 -4.43 8.54
C CYS A 36 5.17 -5.52 8.06
N PHE A 37 5.52 -5.47 6.77
CA PHE A 37 6.46 -6.35 6.10
C PHE A 37 7.62 -5.51 5.56
N GLY A 38 8.83 -6.06 5.57
CA GLY A 38 9.92 -5.36 4.93
C GLY A 38 11.30 -5.97 5.13
N THR A 39 12.18 -5.51 4.26
CA THR A 39 13.62 -5.78 4.14
C THR A 39 14.38 -4.46 4.31
N ASP A 40 15.71 -4.43 4.28
CA ASP A 40 16.40 -3.13 4.48
C ASP A 40 16.07 -2.05 3.44
N ASP A 41 15.68 -2.47 2.24
CA ASP A 41 15.35 -1.63 1.09
C ASP A 41 13.85 -1.36 0.91
N THR A 42 12.95 -2.02 1.65
CA THR A 42 11.50 -2.00 1.40
C THR A 42 10.69 -2.01 2.69
N ARG A 43 9.61 -1.24 2.72
CA ARG A 43 8.56 -1.30 3.74
C ARG A 43 7.19 -1.34 3.08
N ILE A 44 6.39 -2.33 3.46
CA ILE A 44 5.00 -2.49 3.04
C ILE A 44 4.14 -2.65 4.28
N VAL A 45 3.04 -1.91 4.35
CA VAL A 45 2.06 -2.03 5.44
C VAL A 45 0.73 -2.41 4.82
N LEU A 46 0.21 -3.58 5.21
CA LEU A 46 -1.07 -4.10 4.77
C LEU A 46 -2.09 -3.91 5.88
N ARG A 47 -3.24 -3.34 5.54
CA ARG A 47 -4.36 -3.13 6.46
C ARG A 47 -5.58 -3.89 5.94
N PRO A 48 -5.96 -5.03 6.55
CA PRO A 48 -7.21 -5.70 6.25
C PRO A 48 -8.40 -4.81 6.65
N LEU A 49 -9.40 -4.73 5.78
CA LEU A 49 -10.64 -3.98 5.96
C LEU A 49 -11.83 -4.80 5.43
N SER A 50 -13.04 -4.31 5.66
CA SER A 50 -14.27 -4.88 5.16
C SER A 50 -15.16 -3.80 4.55
N TYR A 51 -15.70 -4.05 3.36
CA TYR A 51 -16.63 -3.18 2.67
C TYR A 51 -17.92 -3.96 2.41
N TYR A 52 -19.02 -3.56 3.07
CA TYR A 52 -20.29 -4.31 3.07
C TYR A 52 -20.13 -5.82 3.36
N GLY A 53 -19.28 -6.15 4.34
CA GLY A 53 -19.02 -7.54 4.71
C GLY A 53 -18.02 -8.27 3.81
N ILE A 54 -17.56 -7.64 2.72
CA ILE A 54 -16.56 -8.23 1.83
C ILE A 54 -15.16 -7.80 2.28
N PRO A 55 -14.31 -8.73 2.75
CA PRO A 55 -12.95 -8.43 3.16
C PRO A 55 -12.08 -8.00 1.98
N TYR A 56 -11.16 -7.07 2.23
CA TYR A 56 -10.14 -6.61 1.29
C TYR A 56 -8.93 -6.08 2.04
N VAL A 57 -7.84 -5.79 1.32
CA VAL A 57 -6.62 -5.25 1.92
C VAL A 57 -6.30 -3.89 1.31
N VAL A 58 -5.98 -2.91 2.16
CA VAL A 58 -5.36 -1.66 1.73
C VAL A 58 -3.85 -1.79 1.90
N VAL A 59 -3.09 -1.55 0.83
CA VAL A 59 -1.64 -1.30 0.92
C VAL A 59 -1.47 0.14 1.42
N TRP A 60 -1.45 0.30 2.75
CA TRP A 60 -1.46 1.60 3.41
C TRP A 60 -0.13 2.33 3.26
N LEU A 61 0.97 1.58 3.20
CA LEU A 61 2.29 2.11 2.87
C LEU A 61 3.00 1.14 1.94
N GLY A 62 3.60 1.66 0.88
CA GLY A 62 4.49 0.91 -0.01
C GLY A 62 5.65 1.79 -0.43
N VAL A 63 6.83 1.55 0.13
CA VAL A 63 8.06 2.27 -0.20
C VAL A 63 9.19 1.29 -0.44
N SER A 64 9.97 1.54 -1.48
CA SER A 64 11.16 0.74 -1.75
C SER A 64 12.19 1.54 -2.52
N THR A 65 13.47 1.23 -2.30
CA THR A 65 14.58 1.72 -3.13
C THR A 65 14.90 0.78 -4.29
N ARG A 66 14.23 -0.38 -4.38
CA ARG A 66 14.41 -1.31 -5.50
C ARG A 66 13.77 -0.78 -6.78
N LYS A 67 14.43 -1.03 -7.92
CA LYS A 67 13.89 -0.66 -9.24
C LYS A 67 12.67 -1.50 -9.64
N ASP A 68 12.63 -2.76 -9.23
CA ASP A 68 11.63 -3.76 -9.59
C ASP A 68 10.60 -4.03 -8.48
N ALA A 69 10.56 -3.19 -7.44
CA ALA A 69 9.82 -3.46 -6.21
C ALA A 69 8.34 -3.81 -6.43
N LEU A 70 7.66 -3.14 -7.37
CA LEU A 70 6.25 -3.43 -7.65
C LEU A 70 6.07 -4.85 -8.18
N THR A 71 6.84 -5.26 -9.19
CA THR A 71 6.75 -6.61 -9.76
C THR A 71 7.18 -7.67 -8.76
N TYR A 72 8.16 -7.38 -7.91
CA TYR A 72 8.64 -8.29 -6.88
C TYR A 72 7.60 -8.49 -5.76
N TRP A 73 7.01 -7.41 -5.24
CA TRP A 73 6.13 -7.47 -4.08
C TRP A 73 4.66 -7.71 -4.43
N LEU A 74 4.22 -7.45 -5.66
CA LEU A 74 2.83 -7.62 -6.05
C LEU A 74 2.31 -9.05 -5.81
N PRO A 75 3.00 -10.14 -6.22
CA PRO A 75 2.55 -11.50 -5.93
C PRO A 75 2.39 -11.77 -4.43
N HIS A 76 3.32 -11.27 -3.61
CA HIS A 76 3.27 -11.39 -2.16
C HIS A 76 2.07 -10.64 -1.56
N VAL A 77 1.77 -9.43 -2.05
CA VAL A 77 0.57 -8.68 -1.62
C VAL A 77 -0.70 -9.44 -2.00
N GLN A 78 -0.77 -10.02 -3.20
CA GLN A 78 -1.94 -10.79 -3.62
C GLN A 78 -2.11 -12.06 -2.78
N GLU A 79 -1.03 -12.78 -2.50
CA GLU A 79 -1.02 -13.94 -1.62
C GLU A 79 -1.50 -13.59 -0.20
N LEU A 80 -0.89 -12.58 0.43
CA LEU A 80 -1.27 -12.14 1.77
C LEU A 80 -2.72 -11.64 1.84
N THR A 81 -3.20 -11.01 0.77
CA THR A 81 -4.60 -10.59 0.65
C THR A 81 -5.52 -11.80 0.62
N ARG A 82 -5.23 -12.83 -0.17
CA ARG A 82 -6.00 -14.08 -0.19
C ARG A 82 -5.99 -14.80 1.16
N MET A 83 -4.83 -14.87 1.81
CA MET A 83 -4.70 -15.49 3.13
C MET A 83 -5.52 -14.75 4.20
N ALA A 84 -5.66 -13.43 4.08
CA ALA A 84 -6.53 -12.62 4.93
C ALA A 84 -8.03 -12.74 4.57
N GLY A 85 -8.38 -13.61 3.62
CA GLY A 85 -9.74 -13.77 3.08
C GLY A 85 -10.15 -12.65 2.12
N GLY A 86 -9.27 -11.70 1.81
CA GLY A 86 -9.54 -10.54 1.00
C GLY A 86 -9.82 -10.88 -0.46
N ARG A 87 -10.73 -10.14 -1.08
CA ARG A 87 -11.13 -10.32 -2.50
C ARG A 87 -10.37 -9.40 -3.46
N TRP A 88 -9.75 -8.35 -2.93
CA TRP A 88 -8.87 -7.46 -3.68
C TRP A 88 -7.89 -6.76 -2.74
N ALA A 89 -6.83 -6.22 -3.35
CA ALA A 89 -5.97 -5.23 -2.72
C ALA A 89 -6.20 -3.86 -3.38
N GLU A 90 -6.13 -2.78 -2.60
CA GLU A 90 -6.18 -1.42 -3.12
C GLU A 90 -5.18 -0.49 -2.45
N PHE A 91 -4.90 0.65 -3.10
CA PHE A 91 -4.06 1.70 -2.53
C PHE A 91 -4.38 3.05 -3.15
N TYR A 92 -3.83 4.10 -2.52
CA TYR A 92 -4.00 5.49 -2.88
C TYR A 92 -2.66 6.15 -3.16
N THR A 93 -2.58 7.01 -4.16
CA THR A 93 -1.33 7.75 -4.43
C THR A 93 -1.53 9.09 -5.14
N ALA A 94 -0.69 10.06 -4.81
CA ALA A 94 -0.55 11.31 -5.57
C ALA A 94 0.41 11.18 -6.78
N ARG A 95 1.14 10.06 -6.89
CA ARG A 95 2.20 9.89 -7.90
C ARG A 95 1.61 9.57 -9.28
N LYS A 96 1.41 10.60 -10.11
CA LYS A 96 0.88 10.48 -11.49
C LYS A 96 1.60 9.45 -12.37
N GLY A 97 2.91 9.22 -12.15
CA GLY A 97 3.68 8.19 -12.85
C GLY A 97 3.13 6.77 -12.68
N PHE A 98 2.37 6.52 -11.61
CA PHE A 98 1.79 5.21 -11.34
C PHE A 98 0.68 4.83 -12.33
N ILE A 99 -0.01 5.79 -12.95
CA ILE A 99 -1.12 5.53 -13.90
C ILE A 99 -0.70 4.55 -15.01
N ARG A 100 0.49 4.75 -15.59
CA ARG A 100 1.00 3.92 -16.68
C ARG A 100 1.42 2.53 -16.20
N VAL A 101 1.98 2.46 -14.99
CA VAL A 101 2.52 1.23 -14.40
C VAL A 101 1.39 0.34 -13.88
N ALA A 102 0.40 0.93 -13.20
CA ALA A 102 -0.81 0.26 -12.71
C ALA A 102 -1.47 -0.60 -13.78
N ARG A 103 -1.77 0.00 -14.94
CA ARG A 103 -2.41 -0.71 -16.06
C ARG A 103 -1.61 -1.91 -16.54
N ARG A 104 -0.27 -1.80 -16.59
CA ARG A 104 0.61 -2.92 -17.00
C ARG A 104 0.65 -4.04 -15.98
N LEU A 105 0.44 -3.72 -14.71
CA LEU A 105 0.44 -4.67 -13.59
C LEU A 105 -0.96 -5.21 -13.28
N GLY A 106 -1.97 -4.91 -14.11
CA GLY A 106 -3.33 -5.42 -13.94
C GLY A 106 -4.18 -4.67 -12.92
N PHE A 107 -3.75 -3.49 -12.46
CA PHE A 107 -4.59 -2.65 -11.60
C PHE A 107 -5.69 -1.96 -12.40
N GLU A 108 -6.89 -2.00 -11.86
CA GLU A 108 -8.02 -1.15 -12.23
C GLU A 108 -7.87 0.21 -11.55
N ARG A 109 -8.07 1.30 -12.31
CA ARG A 109 -8.17 2.64 -11.74
C ARG A 109 -9.62 2.93 -11.36
N LEU A 110 -9.83 3.34 -10.12
CA LEU A 110 -11.14 3.74 -9.60
C LEU A 110 -11.25 5.28 -9.55
N PRO A 111 -12.45 5.83 -9.27
CA PRO A 111 -12.60 7.26 -9.00
C PRO A 111 -11.62 7.71 -7.90
N ASP A 112 -11.02 8.89 -8.11
CA ASP A 112 -10.11 9.48 -7.15
C ASP A 112 -10.86 9.73 -5.82
N GLU A 113 -10.18 9.51 -4.71
CA GLU A 113 -10.74 9.58 -3.36
C GLU A 113 -9.76 10.33 -2.45
N PHE A 114 -10.25 11.21 -1.59
CA PHE A 114 -9.42 12.08 -0.74
C PHE A 114 -8.41 12.96 -1.51
N GLY A 115 -8.67 13.24 -2.80
CA GLY A 115 -7.75 13.94 -3.68
C GLY A 115 -6.55 13.09 -4.14
N LEU A 116 -6.61 11.77 -3.96
CA LEU A 116 -5.60 10.80 -4.36
C LEU A 116 -6.17 9.85 -5.42
N MET A 117 -5.31 9.37 -6.31
CA MET A 117 -5.71 8.35 -7.27
C MET A 117 -5.85 7.00 -6.56
N LYS A 118 -6.96 6.33 -6.79
CA LYS A 118 -7.26 5.01 -6.23
C LYS A 118 -7.05 3.91 -7.27
N PHE A 119 -6.38 2.85 -6.87
CA PHE A 119 -6.15 1.68 -7.71
C PHE A 119 -6.50 0.40 -6.95
N LYS A 120 -7.06 -0.57 -7.67
CA LYS A 120 -7.49 -1.87 -7.15
C LYS A 120 -6.94 -3.00 -8.02
N ILE A 121 -6.60 -4.12 -7.40
CA ILE A 121 -6.29 -5.37 -8.10
C ILE A 121 -7.00 -6.54 -7.42
N SER A 122 -7.69 -7.35 -8.22
CA SER A 122 -8.31 -8.59 -7.74
C SER A 122 -7.25 -9.64 -7.41
N VAL A 123 -7.57 -10.55 -6.48
CA VAL A 123 -6.64 -11.60 -6.01
C VAL A 123 -7.22 -13.00 -6.12
#